data_AF-A0A120FNU2-F1
#
_entry.id   AF-A0A120FNU2-F1
#
_cell.length_a   1.000
_cell.length_b   1.000
_cell.length_c   1.000
_cell.angle_alpha   90.00
_cell.angle_beta   90.00
_cell.angle_gamma   90.00
#
_symmetry.space_group_name_H-M   'P 1'
#
loop_
_entity.id
_entity.type
_entity.pdbx_description
1 polymer ?
#
loop_
_entity_poly.entity_id
_entity_poly.type
_entity_poly.pdbx_seq_one_letter_code
_entity_poly.pdbx_strand_id
1 'polypeptide(L)' 'MPATQMPQLIFALSVAREMAKRERHADVLVILIDEALKEAKEEALRYGILVDIEEETELQ' A
#
# COMPACT_ATOMS: atom_id res chain seq x y z
N MET A 1 -10.03 -5.16 -11.69
CA MET A 1 -10.48 -5.73 -10.40
C MET A 1 -11.85 -5.15 -10.08
N PRO A 2 -12.74 -5.84 -9.36
CA PRO A 2 -13.94 -5.20 -8.83
C PRO A 2 -13.53 -4.04 -7.92
N ALA A 3 -14.16 -2.87 -8.07
CA ALA A 3 -13.88 -1.69 -7.26
C ALA A 3 -13.99 -1.99 -5.74
N THR A 4 -14.89 -2.91 -5.37
CA THR A 4 -15.11 -3.39 -4.00
C THR A 4 -13.93 -4.14 -3.37
N GLN A 5 -12.93 -4.55 -4.16
CA GLN A 5 -11.74 -5.25 -3.68
C GLN A 5 -10.51 -4.32 -3.58
N MET A 6 -10.57 -3.10 -4.11
CA MET A 6 -9.45 -2.16 -4.12
C MET A 6 -8.99 -1.77 -2.70
N PRO A 7 -9.89 -1.48 -1.74
CA PRO A 7 -9.46 -1.20 -0.36
C PRO A 7 -8.72 -2.37 0.30
N GLN A 8 -9.17 -3.61 0.07
CA GLN A 8 -8.54 -4.80 0.62
C GLN A 8 -7.15 -5.04 0.01
N LEU A 9 -7.00 -4.80 -1.29
CA LEU A 9 -5.70 -4.86 -1.95
C LEU A 9 -4.75 -3.80 -1.40
N ILE A 10 -5.19 -2.55 -1.30
CA ILE A 10 -4.38 -1.45 -0.77
C ILE A 10 -3.96 -1.77 0.67
N PHE A 11 -4.88 -2.25 1.51
CA PHE A 11 -4.57 -2.68 2.87
C PHE A 11 -3.53 -3.81 2.90
N ALA A 12 -3.72 -4.87 2.10
CA ALA A 12 -2.79 -6.00 2.04
C ALA A 12 -1.38 -5.56 1.61
N LEU A 13 -1.28 -4.67 0.63
CA LEU A 13 -0.01 -4.10 0.19
C LEU A 13 0.65 -3.25 1.28
N SER A 14 -0.12 -2.45 2.02
CA SER A 14 0.41 -1.68 3.15
C SER A 14 0.98 -2.57 4.25
N VAL A 15 0.31 -3.68 4.58
CA VAL A 15 0.84 -4.66 5.53
C VAL A 15 2.11 -5.32 4.96
N ALA A 16 2.11 -5.72 3.70
CA ALA A 16 3.27 -6.34 3.06
C ALA A 16 4.49 -5.40 3.04
N ARG A 17 4.30 -4.10 2.79
CA ARG A 17 5.34 -3.08 2.85
C ARG A 17 5.96 -3.02 4.23
N GLU A 18 5.14 -2.98 5.27
CA GLU A 18 5.60 -2.87 6.65
C GLU A 18 6.33 -4.14 7.11
N MET A 19 5.90 -5.31 6.65
CA MET A 19 6.65 -6.55 6.83
C MET A 19 8.01 -6.48 6.10
N ALA A 20 8.03 -6.06 4.84
CA ALA A 20 9.25 -5.96 4.05
C ALA A 20 10.28 -4.99 4.66
N LYS A 21 9.84 -3.84 5.19
CA LYS A 21 10.72 -2.88 5.89
C LYS A 21 11.46 -3.47 7.10
N ARG A 22 10.92 -4.52 7.73
CA ARG A 22 11.52 -5.18 8.90
C ARG A 22 12.51 -6.27 8.53
N GLU A 23 12.52 -6.70 7.26
CA GLU A 23 13.42 -7.73 6.77
C GLU A 23 14.77 -7.16 6.34
N ARG A 24 15.84 -7.91 6.53
CA ARG A 24 17.18 -7.50 6.05
C ARG A 24 17.28 -7.71 4.55
N HIS A 25 17.75 -6.69 3.82
CA HIS A 25 17.96 -6.72 2.37
C HIS A 25 16.69 -6.83 1.52
N ALA A 26 15.58 -6.25 1.98
CA ALA A 26 14.31 -6.23 1.25
C ALA A 26 14.05 -4.89 0.52
N ASP A 27 15.06 -4.03 0.34
CA ASP A 27 14.88 -2.67 -0.22
C ASP A 27 14.17 -2.68 -1.59
N VAL A 28 14.56 -3.61 -2.48
CA VAL A 28 13.92 -3.77 -3.79
C VAL A 28 12.45 -4.19 -3.65
N LEU A 29 12.14 -5.08 -2.69
CA LEU A 29 10.78 -5.52 -2.43
C LEU A 29 9.92 -4.37 -1.90
N VAL A 30 10.46 -3.52 -1.03
CA VAL A 30 9.77 -2.32 -0.54
C VAL A 30 9.42 -1.38 -1.70
N ILE A 31 10.37 -1.13 -2.61
CA ILE A 31 10.15 -0.28 -3.79
C ILE A 31 9.03 -0.83 -4.67
N LEU A 32 9.03 -2.14 -4.95
CA LEU A 32 8.00 -2.77 -5.77
C LEU A 32 6.61 -2.71 -5.11
N ILE A 33 6.55 -2.82 -3.78
CA ILE A 33 5.29 -2.69 -3.05
C ILE A 33 4.80 -1.24 -3.05
N ASP A 34 5.71 -0.26 -2.94
CA ASP A 34 5.37 1.17 -3.04
C ASP A 34 4.79 1.52 -4.42
N GLU A 35 5.36 0.98 -5.50
CA GLU A 35 4.82 1.13 -6.86
C GLU A 35 3.42 0.51 -6.98
N ALA A 36 3.24 -0.72 -6.49
CA ALA A 36 1.94 -1.40 -6.49
C ALA A 36 0.88 -0.63 -5.68
N LEU A 37 1.26 -0.06 -4.53
CA LEU A 37 0.39 0.79 -3.71
C LEU A 37 -0.06 2.04 -4.47
N LYS A 38 0.87 2.69 -5.15
CA LYS A 38 0.58 3.87 -5.96
C LYS A 38 -0.42 3.55 -7.06
N GLU A 39 -0.18 2.50 -7.84
CA GLU A 39 -1.08 2.09 -8.92
C GLU A 39 -2.48 1.70 -8.40
N ALA A 40 -2.54 0.97 -7.29
CA ALA A 40 -3.80 0.57 -6.68
C ALA A 40 -4.60 1.78 -6.16
N LYS A 41 -3.93 2.77 -5.54
CA LYS A 41 -4.56 4.02 -5.10
C LYS A 41 -5.07 4.86 -6.27
N GLU A 42 -4.30 4.96 -7.35
CA GLU A 42 -4.72 5.66 -8.58
C GLU A 42 -5.94 5.00 -9.23
N GLU A 43 -5.97 3.67 -9.30
CA GLU A 43 -7.12 2.92 -9.83
C GLU A 43 -8.34 3.06 -8.90
N ALA A 44 -8.16 3.02 -7.58
CA ALA A 44 -9.25 3.25 -6.63
C ALA A 44 -9.86 4.65 -6.80
N LEU A 45 -9.01 5.67 -6.98
CA LEU A 45 -9.46 7.04 -7.21
C LEU A 45 -10.29 7.17 -8.50
N ARG A 46 -9.96 6.41 -9.56
CA ARG A 46 -10.77 6.36 -10.80
C ARG A 46 -12.20 5.85 -10.57
N TYR A 47 -12.43 5.06 -9.52
CA TYR A 47 -13.77 4.63 -9.09
C TYR A 47 -14.39 5.52 -8.01
N GLY A 48 -13.76 6.65 -7.66
CA GLY A 48 -14.22 7.54 -6.59
C GLY A 48 -13.97 6.99 -5.18
N ILE A 49 -13.07 6.03 -5.02
CA ILE A 49 -12.71 5.43 -3.74
C ILE A 49 -11.42 6.07 -3.25
N LEU A 50 -11.49 6.77 -2.12
CA LEU A 50 -10.32 7.31 -1.43
C LEU A 50 -9.94 6.35 -0.29
N VAL A 51 -8.71 5.85 -0.33
CA VAL A 51 -8.15 5.01 0.74
C VAL A 51 -6.94 5.73 1.31
N ASP A 52 -7.12 6.28 2.50
CA ASP A 52 -6.03 6.85 3.29
C ASP A 52 -5.61 5.84 4.35
N ILE A 53 -4.31 5.61 4.46
CA ILE A 53 -3.72 4.71 5.45
C ILE A 53 -2.70 5.54 6.19
N GLU A 54 -3.04 5.90 7.43
CA GLU A 54 -2.12 6.58 8.32
C GLU A 54 -0.89 5.70 8.52
N GLU A 55 0.26 6.20 8.11
CA GLU A 55 1.53 5.64 8.56
C GLU A 55 1.70 6.10 10.01
N GLU A 56 1.98 5.17 10.93
CA GLU A 56 2.41 5.52 12.27
C GLU A 56 3.70 6.34 12.12
N THR A 57 3.58 7.67 12.13
CA THR A 57 4.71 8.54 12.39
C THR A 57 5.12 8.25 13.82
N GLU A 58 6.37 7.84 14.05
CA GLU A 58 6.93 7.80 15.39
C GLU A 58 6.58 9.12 16.08
N LEU A 59 5.81 9.04 17.18
CA LEU A 59 5.50 10.20 18.01
C LEU A 59 6.85 10.81 18.43
N GLN A 60 7.18 11.95 17.83
CA GLN A 60 8.41 12.70 18.13
C GLN A 60 8.46 13.12 19.60
#